data_AF-A0A2T2P5G1-F1
#
_entry.id   AF-A0A2T2P5G1-F1
#
_cell.length_a   1.000
_cell.length_b   1.000
_cell.length_c   1.000
_cell.angle_alpha   90.00
_cell.angle_beta   90.00
_cell.angle_gamma   90.00
#
_symmetry.space_group_name_H-M   'P 1'
#
loop_
_entity.id
_entity.type
_entity.pdbx_description
1 polymer ?
#
loop_
_entity_poly.entity_id
_entity_poly.type
_entity_poly.pdbx_seq_one_letter_code
_entity_poly.pdbx_strand_id
1 'polypeptide(L)'
;MANLMSRGYRSATEYRFGEEQTDAIVRTATYHRKDYPLSVIWFSPREHVDIRPTIATPFQRTSTAGLGYLDRLPLELLHDTLFRLDMYSLFKFRQTNLGSRQTVDSLKPYQMVVLHGLNLLCALLRTRLATGISLLDFYNALCTKACSLCSEFGGFTLLPTWKRCCFRCLGEAPETQVQTLNAIRKQSHLAKAGLDKLISFKTLPGIYSMDESVRKSCIAILPVHQISSICGRKPNALAQVQTANPERIKNSDLWRRAHFLIMIK
;
A
#
# COMPACT_ATOMS: atom_id res chain seq x y z
N MET A 1 -11.74 -3.24 36.25
CA MET A 1 -10.68 -2.91 35.26
C MET A 1 -11.35 -2.71 33.92
N ALA A 2 -11.69 -1.46 33.58
CA ALA A 2 -12.50 -1.14 32.41
C ALA A 2 -11.61 -1.05 31.16
N ASN A 3 -12.00 -1.80 30.13
CA ASN A 3 -11.41 -1.76 28.79
C ASN A 3 -11.41 -0.32 28.24
N LEU A 4 -10.22 0.21 27.97
CA LEU A 4 -10.05 1.41 27.15
C LEU A 4 -10.45 1.04 25.70
N MET A 5 -11.74 1.12 25.38
CA MET A 5 -12.18 1.06 23.99
C MET A 5 -11.57 2.25 23.25
N SER A 6 -10.79 1.94 22.22
CA SER A 6 -10.19 2.90 21.31
C SER A 6 -11.23 3.91 20.83
N ARG A 7 -11.00 5.17 21.17
CA ARG A 7 -11.82 6.34 20.86
C ARG A 7 -11.89 6.49 19.33
N GLY A 8 -12.89 5.88 18.71
CA GLY A 8 -13.18 6.12 17.29
C GLY A 8 -13.51 7.59 17.06
N TYR A 9 -13.45 8.03 15.79
CA TYR A 9 -14.01 9.31 15.35
C TYR A 9 -15.54 9.32 15.52
N ARG A 10 -15.99 9.49 16.76
CA ARG A 10 -17.36 9.93 17.06
C ARG A 10 -17.20 11.32 17.65
N SER A 11 -17.80 12.30 17.00
CA SER A 11 -17.94 13.63 17.60
C SER A 11 -18.56 13.45 18.99
N ALA A 12 -18.00 14.12 20.01
CA ALA A 12 -18.53 14.06 21.37
C ALA A 12 -19.96 14.62 21.46
N THR A 13 -20.36 15.40 20.45
CA THR A 13 -21.68 15.98 20.26
C THR A 13 -22.28 15.50 18.94
N GLU A 14 -23.57 15.19 18.96
CA GLU A 14 -24.34 14.96 17.73
C GLU A 14 -24.34 16.26 16.92
N TYR A 15 -23.58 16.29 15.82
CA TYR A 15 -23.48 17.47 14.96
C TYR A 15 -24.77 17.56 14.13
N ARG A 16 -25.68 18.46 14.53
CA ARG A 16 -26.92 18.75 13.79
C ARG A 16 -26.65 19.88 12.80
N PHE A 17 -26.86 19.61 11.52
CA PHE A 17 -26.84 20.62 10.45
C PHE A 17 -28.27 20.80 9.92
N GLY A 18 -28.59 22.02 9.47
CA GLY A 18 -29.88 22.26 8.81
C GLY A 18 -29.92 21.56 7.46
N GLU A 19 -31.09 21.06 7.03
CA GLU A 19 -31.24 20.37 5.74
C GLU A 19 -30.74 21.22 4.57
N GLU A 20 -30.90 22.54 4.65
CA GLU A 20 -30.40 23.53 3.67
C GLU A 20 -28.87 23.49 3.47
N GLN A 21 -28.11 23.05 4.49
CA GLN A 21 -26.65 22.95 4.44
C GLN A 21 -26.17 21.62 3.85
N THR A 22 -27.06 20.63 3.70
CA THR A 22 -26.72 19.28 3.23
C THR A 22 -26.01 19.33 1.89
N ASP A 23 -26.56 20.05 0.92
CA ASP A 23 -25.97 20.16 -0.42
C ASP A 23 -24.61 20.87 -0.41
N ALA A 24 -24.42 21.85 0.46
CA ALA A 24 -23.14 22.54 0.60
C ALA A 24 -22.08 21.62 1.25
N ILE A 25 -22.46 20.86 2.27
CA ILE A 25 -21.61 19.87 2.94
C ILE A 25 -21.23 18.77 1.96
N VAL A 26 -22.20 18.19 1.23
CA VAL A 26 -21.95 17.15 0.23
C VAL A 26 -21.03 17.70 -0.85
N ARG A 27 -21.31 18.87 -1.44
CA ARG A 27 -20.43 19.49 -2.46
C ARG A 27 -19.00 19.69 -1.95
N THR A 28 -18.84 20.15 -0.70
CA THR A 28 -17.52 20.39 -0.12
C THR A 28 -16.78 19.09 0.21
N ALA A 29 -17.46 18.10 0.80
CA ALA A 29 -16.88 16.82 1.19
C ALA A 29 -16.61 15.90 -0.02
N THR A 30 -17.37 16.06 -1.10
CA THR A 30 -17.17 15.32 -2.37
C THR A 30 -16.23 16.02 -3.34
N TYR A 31 -15.74 17.22 -3.01
CA TYR A 31 -14.80 17.94 -3.85
C TYR A 31 -13.55 17.10 -4.12
N HIS A 32 -13.39 16.70 -5.37
CA HIS A 32 -12.27 15.90 -5.82
C HIS A 32 -11.14 16.82 -6.28
N ARG A 33 -10.13 17.01 -5.42
CA ARG A 33 -8.88 17.65 -5.84
C ARG A 33 -8.18 16.77 -6.88
N LYS A 34 -7.98 17.28 -8.09
CA LYS A 34 -7.44 16.51 -9.24
C LYS A 34 -5.95 16.20 -9.12
N ASP A 35 -5.21 17.05 -8.41
CA ASP A 35 -3.80 16.95 -8.08
C ASP A 35 -3.52 15.88 -7.00
N TYR A 36 -4.44 15.69 -6.05
CA TYR A 36 -4.23 14.80 -4.90
C TYR A 36 -3.97 13.33 -5.28
N PRO A 37 -4.66 12.72 -6.26
CA PRO A 37 -4.30 11.41 -6.78
C PRO A 37 -2.89 11.33 -7.37
N LEU A 38 -2.33 12.43 -7.88
CA LEU A 38 -0.96 12.44 -8.43
C LEU A 38 0.09 12.32 -7.32
N SER A 39 -0.25 12.68 -6.08
CA SER A 39 0.64 12.47 -4.93
C SER A 39 0.82 11.01 -4.52
N VAL A 40 0.15 10.08 -5.22
CA VAL A 40 0.22 8.64 -4.96
C VAL A 40 0.25 7.86 -6.28
N ILE A 41 0.65 6.59 -6.25
CA ILE A 41 0.31 5.59 -7.25
C ILE A 41 -1.21 5.46 -7.27
N TRP A 42 -1.80 6.03 -8.32
CA TRP A 42 -3.21 5.94 -8.62
C TRP A 42 -3.37 5.43 -10.04
N PHE A 43 -4.35 4.56 -10.22
CA PHE A 43 -4.80 4.11 -11.53
C PHE A 43 -6.22 4.59 -11.72
N SER A 44 -6.51 5.10 -12.91
CA SER A 44 -7.90 5.37 -13.27
C SER A 44 -8.70 4.08 -13.16
N PRO A 45 -9.95 4.09 -12.62
CA PRO A 45 -10.79 2.91 -12.61
C PRO A 45 -10.91 2.23 -13.98
N ARG A 46 -10.79 3.03 -15.07
CA ARG A 46 -10.79 2.57 -16.45
C ARG A 46 -9.60 1.66 -16.80
N GLU A 47 -8.43 1.86 -16.20
CA GLU A 47 -7.24 1.05 -16.47
C GLU A 47 -7.38 -0.42 -16.09
N HIS A 48 -8.34 -0.75 -15.22
CA HIS A 48 -8.52 -2.10 -14.71
C HIS A 48 -9.86 -2.71 -15.10
N VAL A 49 -10.67 -2.04 -15.93
CA VAL A 49 -11.99 -2.53 -16.34
C VAL A 49 -11.88 -3.90 -17.00
N ASP A 50 -10.94 -4.07 -17.93
CA ASP A 50 -10.82 -5.30 -18.72
C ASP A 50 -10.34 -6.50 -17.89
N ILE A 51 -9.49 -6.25 -16.89
CA ILE A 51 -8.93 -7.30 -16.03
C ILE A 51 -9.82 -7.62 -14.83
N ARG A 52 -10.72 -6.71 -14.45
CA ARG A 52 -11.54 -6.84 -13.24
C ARG A 52 -12.39 -8.10 -13.26
N PRO A 53 -13.12 -8.46 -14.34
CA PRO A 53 -13.85 -9.72 -14.40
C PRO A 53 -12.94 -10.93 -14.18
N THR A 54 -11.77 -10.94 -14.83
CA THR A 54 -10.82 -12.05 -14.73
C THR A 54 -10.25 -12.21 -13.32
N ILE A 55 -10.13 -11.14 -12.54
CA ILE A 55 -9.57 -11.17 -11.17
C ILE A 55 -10.67 -11.38 -10.13
N ALA A 56 -11.85 -10.79 -10.32
CA ALA A 56 -12.93 -10.70 -9.34
C ALA A 56 -13.96 -11.82 -9.44
N THR A 57 -14.15 -12.38 -10.62
CA THR A 57 -15.23 -13.34 -10.85
C THR A 57 -14.68 -14.75 -11.05
N PRO A 58 -15.29 -15.76 -10.40
CA PRO A 58 -15.06 -17.15 -10.77
C PRO A 58 -15.64 -17.39 -12.16
N PHE A 59 -15.00 -18.26 -12.93
CA PHE A 59 -15.59 -18.70 -14.19
C PHE A 59 -16.81 -19.58 -13.90
N GLN A 60 -17.91 -19.35 -14.62
CA GLN A 60 -19.14 -20.14 -14.54
C GLN A 60 -18.97 -21.50 -15.24
N ARG A 61 -18.00 -22.29 -14.77
CA ARG A 61 -17.76 -23.66 -15.23
C ARG A 61 -17.51 -24.54 -14.02
N THR A 62 -17.98 -25.77 -14.05
CA THR A 62 -17.65 -26.76 -13.02
C THR A 62 -16.21 -27.22 -13.22
N SER A 63 -15.44 -27.33 -12.13
CA SER A 63 -14.10 -27.90 -12.21
C SER A 63 -14.22 -29.42 -12.36
N THR A 64 -13.55 -29.98 -13.36
CA THR A 64 -13.42 -31.44 -13.54
C THR A 64 -12.18 -32.01 -12.83
N ALA A 65 -11.24 -31.13 -12.45
CA ALA A 65 -10.02 -31.49 -11.74
C ALA A 65 -10.02 -30.91 -10.33
N GLY A 66 -9.59 -31.70 -9.35
CA GLY A 66 -9.37 -31.25 -7.97
C GLY A 66 -8.08 -30.43 -7.81
N LEU A 67 -7.74 -30.08 -6.57
CA LEU A 67 -6.46 -29.44 -6.22
C LEU A 67 -5.31 -30.45 -6.07
N GLY A 68 -5.57 -31.73 -6.33
CA GLY A 68 -4.57 -32.79 -6.32
C GLY A 68 -4.19 -33.15 -4.88
N TYR A 69 -2.90 -33.06 -4.53
CA TYR A 69 -2.46 -33.37 -3.16
C TYR A 69 -3.03 -32.41 -2.10
N LEU A 70 -3.42 -31.20 -2.51
CA LEU A 70 -4.05 -30.22 -1.60
C LEU A 70 -5.46 -30.64 -1.18
N ASP A 71 -6.14 -31.49 -1.96
CA ASP A 71 -7.47 -32.03 -1.58
C ASP A 71 -7.39 -32.99 -0.38
N ARG A 72 -6.18 -33.44 0.00
CA ARG A 72 -5.96 -34.27 1.19
C ARG A 72 -5.95 -33.46 2.49
N LEU A 73 -5.86 -32.13 2.40
CA LEU A 73 -5.89 -31.27 3.57
C LEU A 73 -7.34 -31.04 4.01
N PRO A 74 -7.61 -31.07 5.33
CA PRO A 74 -8.83 -30.49 5.88
C PRO A 74 -9.03 -29.06 5.37
N LEU A 75 -10.28 -28.67 5.15
CA LEU A 75 -10.65 -27.39 4.57
C LEU A 75 -10.05 -26.21 5.34
N GLU A 76 -10.00 -26.32 6.67
CA GLU A 76 -9.45 -25.31 7.58
C GLU A 76 -7.95 -25.11 7.33
N LEU A 77 -7.19 -26.19 7.16
CA LEU A 77 -5.75 -26.13 6.91
C LEU A 77 -5.45 -25.61 5.50
N LEU A 78 -6.26 -25.98 4.51
CA LEU A 78 -6.18 -25.43 3.17
C LEU A 78 -6.41 -23.92 3.19
N HIS A 79 -7.46 -23.45 3.86
CA HIS A 79 -7.76 -22.03 3.98
C HIS A 79 -6.68 -21.25 4.74
N ASP A 80 -6.20 -21.73 5.88
CA ASP A 80 -5.12 -21.07 6.63
C ASP A 80 -3.84 -20.96 5.78
N THR A 81 -3.51 -22.01 5.02
CA THR A 81 -2.38 -21.99 4.08
C THR A 81 -2.56 -20.90 3.02
N LEU A 82 -3.75 -20.80 2.42
CA LEU A 82 -4.04 -19.77 1.41
C LEU A 82 -4.07 -18.35 2.00
N PHE A 83 -4.47 -18.18 3.25
CA PHE A 83 -4.42 -16.88 3.95
C PHE A 83 -3.00 -16.39 4.19
N ARG A 84 -2.06 -17.31 4.45
CA ARG A 84 -0.64 -17.00 4.70
C ARG A 84 0.18 -16.86 3.42
N LEU A 85 -0.34 -17.35 2.31
CA LEU A 85 0.33 -17.27 1.01
C LEU A 85 0.47 -15.80 0.57
N ASP A 86 1.62 -15.47 0.01
CA ASP A 86 1.87 -14.14 -0.54
C ASP A 86 0.97 -13.86 -1.76
N MET A 87 0.63 -12.59 -1.99
CA MET A 87 -0.29 -12.20 -3.06
C MET A 87 0.19 -12.61 -4.45
N TYR A 88 1.50 -12.70 -4.68
CA TYR A 88 2.05 -13.15 -5.96
C TYR A 88 1.84 -14.66 -6.16
N SER A 89 2.21 -15.47 -5.17
CA SER A 89 2.01 -16.92 -5.17
C SER A 89 0.53 -17.27 -5.21
N LEU A 90 -0.33 -16.54 -4.49
CA LEU A 90 -1.78 -16.70 -4.56
C LEU A 90 -2.33 -16.39 -5.95
N PHE A 91 -1.88 -15.28 -6.55
CA PHE A 91 -2.27 -14.90 -7.92
C PHE A 91 -1.84 -15.96 -8.95
N LYS A 92 -0.67 -16.58 -8.77
CA LYS A 92 -0.19 -17.70 -9.60
C LYS A 92 -0.97 -18.98 -9.35
N PHE A 93 -1.22 -19.34 -8.08
CA PHE A 93 -2.03 -20.49 -7.71
C PHE A 93 -3.43 -20.42 -8.32
N ARG A 94 -4.06 -19.24 -8.28
CA ARG A 94 -5.36 -18.98 -8.93
C ARG A 94 -5.37 -19.19 -10.45
N GLN A 95 -4.20 -19.23 -11.10
CA GLN A 95 -4.06 -19.45 -12.54
C GLN A 95 -3.72 -20.90 -12.92
N THR A 96 -3.45 -21.79 -11.96
CA THR A 96 -3.01 -23.14 -12.26
C THR A 96 -4.13 -24.01 -12.82
N ASN A 97 -5.33 -23.98 -12.24
CA ASN A 97 -6.49 -24.68 -12.74
C ASN A 97 -7.81 -23.99 -12.31
N LEU A 98 -8.94 -24.53 -12.75
CA LEU A 98 -10.26 -23.96 -12.44
C LEU A 98 -10.65 -24.16 -10.96
N GLY A 99 -10.30 -25.31 -10.37
CA GLY A 99 -10.54 -25.60 -8.96
C GLY A 99 -9.80 -24.65 -8.04
N SER A 100 -8.51 -24.41 -8.26
CA SER A 100 -7.69 -23.48 -7.48
C SER A 100 -8.22 -22.06 -7.57
N ARG A 101 -8.70 -21.67 -8.75
CA ARG A 101 -9.41 -20.40 -8.92
C ARG A 101 -10.66 -20.31 -8.05
N GLN A 102 -11.52 -21.33 -8.09
CA GLN A 102 -12.75 -21.37 -7.29
C GLN A 102 -12.47 -21.37 -5.79
N THR A 103 -11.45 -22.12 -5.35
CA THR A 103 -11.02 -22.15 -3.95
C THR A 103 -10.51 -20.80 -3.48
N VAL A 104 -9.74 -20.07 -4.30
CA VAL A 104 -9.29 -18.71 -3.92
C VAL A 104 -10.46 -17.72 -3.94
N ASP A 105 -11.36 -17.83 -4.93
CA ASP A 105 -12.51 -16.94 -5.08
C ASP A 105 -13.57 -17.13 -3.97
N SER A 106 -13.63 -18.30 -3.34
CA SER A 106 -14.51 -18.55 -2.19
C SER A 106 -14.01 -17.88 -0.90
N LEU A 107 -12.73 -17.50 -0.83
CA LEU A 107 -12.15 -16.86 0.34
C LEU A 107 -12.67 -15.44 0.49
N LYS A 108 -13.37 -15.18 1.61
CA LYS A 108 -13.88 -13.84 1.93
C LYS A 108 -12.78 -12.76 1.94
N PRO A 109 -11.57 -12.99 2.51
CA PRO A 109 -10.49 -12.02 2.43
C PRO A 109 -10.13 -11.64 1.00
N TYR A 110 -10.03 -12.62 0.09
CA TYR A 110 -9.70 -12.37 -1.32
C TYR A 110 -10.80 -11.57 -2.02
N GLN A 111 -12.07 -11.90 -1.79
CA GLN A 111 -13.19 -11.14 -2.35
C GLN A 111 -13.15 -9.66 -1.93
N MET A 112 -12.84 -9.39 -0.66
CA MET A 112 -12.73 -8.01 -0.15
C MET A 112 -11.53 -7.28 -0.77
N VAL A 113 -10.41 -7.98 -0.95
CA VAL A 113 -9.23 -7.44 -1.65
C VAL A 113 -9.56 -7.04 -3.08
N VAL A 114 -10.26 -7.89 -3.83
CA VAL A 114 -10.57 -7.55 -5.22
C VAL A 114 -11.67 -6.49 -5.32
N LEU A 115 -12.64 -6.49 -4.40
CA LEU A 115 -13.74 -5.54 -4.43
C LEU A 115 -13.31 -4.11 -4.08
N HIS A 116 -12.49 -3.95 -3.04
CA HIS A 116 -12.11 -2.64 -2.49
C HIS A 116 -10.63 -2.29 -2.69
N GLY A 117 -9.78 -3.28 -2.93
CA GLY A 117 -8.33 -3.12 -3.00
C GLY A 117 -7.72 -3.36 -4.38
N LEU A 118 -8.51 -3.42 -5.47
CA LEU A 118 -7.99 -3.78 -6.79
C LEU A 118 -6.84 -2.88 -7.25
N ASN A 119 -6.94 -1.56 -7.04
CA ASN A 119 -5.87 -0.62 -7.36
C ASN A 119 -4.60 -0.92 -6.57
N LEU A 120 -4.75 -1.23 -5.27
CA LEU A 120 -3.65 -1.60 -4.39
C LEU A 120 -3.00 -2.93 -4.81
N LEU A 121 -3.81 -3.92 -5.18
CA LEU A 121 -3.34 -5.21 -5.68
C LEU A 121 -2.56 -5.05 -6.99
N CYS A 122 -3.09 -4.26 -7.94
CA CYS A 122 -2.43 -4.01 -9.21
C CYS A 122 -1.10 -3.27 -9.01
N ALA A 123 -1.07 -2.29 -8.12
CA ALA A 123 0.17 -1.59 -7.80
C ALA A 123 1.19 -2.51 -7.12
N LEU A 124 0.75 -3.36 -6.20
CA LEU A 124 1.60 -4.33 -5.51
C LEU A 124 2.23 -5.34 -6.49
N LEU A 125 1.45 -5.84 -7.46
CA LEU A 125 1.93 -6.71 -8.53
C LEU A 125 2.89 -5.99 -9.48
N ARG A 126 2.56 -4.78 -9.93
CA ARG A 126 3.39 -3.97 -10.85
C ARG A 126 4.70 -3.51 -10.21
N THR A 127 4.72 -3.25 -8.90
CA THR A 127 5.92 -2.84 -8.14
C THR A 127 6.78 -4.01 -7.67
N ARG A 128 6.35 -5.25 -7.92
CA ARG A 128 7.00 -6.51 -7.50
C ARG A 128 7.13 -6.69 -5.98
N LEU A 129 6.22 -6.08 -5.22
CA LEU A 129 6.16 -6.22 -3.76
C LEU A 129 5.21 -7.34 -3.31
N ALA A 130 4.44 -7.91 -4.24
CA ALA A 130 3.43 -8.94 -3.94
C ALA A 130 4.00 -10.23 -3.32
N THR A 131 5.29 -10.48 -3.41
CA THR A 131 5.96 -11.65 -2.80
C THR A 131 6.16 -11.54 -1.28
N GLY A 132 6.08 -10.32 -0.73
CA GLY A 132 6.32 -10.07 0.70
C GLY A 132 5.05 -9.91 1.53
N ILE A 133 3.87 -9.90 0.90
CA ILE A 133 2.60 -9.53 1.53
C ILE A 133 1.64 -10.70 1.42
N SER A 134 1.19 -11.24 2.55
CA SER A 134 0.18 -12.31 2.57
C SER A 134 -1.22 -11.78 2.24
N LEU A 135 -2.13 -12.69 1.86
CA LEU A 135 -3.54 -12.36 1.71
C LEU A 135 -4.14 -11.79 3.01
N LEU A 136 -3.76 -12.37 4.15
CA LEU A 136 -4.21 -11.92 5.46
C LEU A 136 -3.70 -10.51 5.78
N ASP A 137 -2.42 -10.21 5.53
CA ASP A 137 -1.84 -8.88 5.75
C ASP A 137 -2.50 -7.82 4.86
N PHE A 138 -2.80 -8.20 3.61
CA PHE A 138 -3.53 -7.32 2.71
C PHE A 138 -4.93 -7.02 3.23
N TYR A 139 -5.67 -8.06 3.60
CA TYR A 139 -7.02 -7.92 4.14
C TYR A 139 -7.03 -7.08 5.42
N ASN A 140 -6.11 -7.34 6.35
CA ASN A 140 -5.97 -6.58 7.58
C ASN A 140 -5.64 -5.11 7.31
N ALA A 141 -4.82 -4.80 6.31
CA ALA A 141 -4.58 -3.42 5.91
C ALA A 141 -5.88 -2.76 5.42
N LEU A 142 -6.71 -3.43 4.63
CA LEU A 142 -8.00 -2.87 4.20
C LEU A 142 -8.96 -2.63 5.38
N CYS A 143 -8.99 -3.54 6.36
CA CYS A 143 -9.85 -3.41 7.54
C CYS A 143 -9.35 -2.38 8.57
N THR A 144 -8.06 -2.09 8.57
CA THR A 144 -7.46 -1.13 9.50
C THR A 144 -7.76 0.30 9.07
N LYS A 145 -8.36 1.11 9.96
CA LYS A 145 -8.64 2.53 9.70
C LYS A 145 -7.57 3.47 10.26
N ALA A 146 -6.84 3.01 11.26
CA ALA A 146 -5.88 3.82 11.99
C ALA A 146 -4.51 3.87 11.28
N CYS A 147 -3.83 4.99 11.45
CA CYS A 147 -2.46 5.23 11.07
C CYS A 147 -1.55 4.51 12.06
N SER A 148 -0.62 3.72 11.55
CA SER A 148 0.35 2.95 12.35
C SER A 148 1.27 3.80 13.23
N LEU A 149 1.40 5.10 12.93
CA LEU A 149 2.33 6.01 13.63
C LEU A 149 1.65 6.93 14.66
N CYS A 150 0.44 7.41 14.37
CA CYS A 150 -0.26 8.40 15.22
C CYS A 150 -1.68 7.97 15.61
N SER A 151 -2.13 6.79 15.18
CA SER A 151 -3.46 6.23 15.43
C SER A 151 -4.66 7.02 14.86
N GLU A 152 -4.43 8.18 14.25
CA GLU A 152 -5.43 8.94 13.47
C GLU A 152 -5.84 8.21 12.18
N PHE A 153 -6.82 8.72 11.42
CA PHE A 153 -7.25 8.07 10.17
C PHE A 153 -6.11 7.92 9.15
N GLY A 154 -5.81 6.68 8.75
CA GLY A 154 -4.75 6.34 7.80
C GLY A 154 -5.30 6.07 6.40
N GLY A 155 -5.52 7.10 5.59
CA GLY A 155 -6.05 6.95 4.21
C GLY A 155 -5.09 6.30 3.19
N PHE A 156 -3.82 6.12 3.56
CA PHE A 156 -2.78 5.67 2.63
C PHE A 156 -2.12 4.39 3.12
N THR A 157 -1.65 3.57 2.18
CA THR A 157 -0.72 2.48 2.49
C THR A 157 0.65 2.76 1.90
N LEU A 158 1.66 2.72 2.76
CA LEU A 158 3.05 2.75 2.39
C LEU A 158 3.44 1.36 1.89
N LEU A 159 3.52 1.20 0.56
CA LEU A 159 3.82 -0.09 -0.08
C LEU A 159 5.05 -0.82 0.48
N PRO A 160 6.21 -0.15 0.72
CA PRO A 160 7.43 -0.85 1.09
C PRO A 160 7.40 -1.48 2.48
N THR A 161 6.62 -0.92 3.40
CA THR A 161 6.49 -1.40 4.78
C THR A 161 5.14 -2.03 5.06
N TRP A 162 4.22 -1.96 4.09
CA TRP A 162 2.82 -2.39 4.21
C TRP A 162 2.09 -1.79 5.42
N LYS A 163 2.37 -0.52 5.72
CA LYS A 163 1.78 0.20 6.84
C LYS A 163 0.77 1.23 6.39
N ARG A 164 -0.36 1.32 7.09
CA ARG A 164 -1.30 2.44 6.92
C ARG A 164 -0.80 3.69 7.60
N CYS A 165 -0.88 4.80 6.88
CA CYS A 165 -0.42 6.11 7.33
C CYS A 165 -1.41 7.21 6.95
N CYS A 166 -1.49 8.25 7.77
CA CYS A 166 -2.13 9.50 7.38
C CYS A 166 -1.18 10.35 6.52
N PHE A 167 -1.73 11.33 5.79
CA PHE A 167 -0.95 12.19 4.89
C PHE A 167 0.17 12.97 5.61
N ARG A 168 -0.07 13.41 6.85
CA ARG A 168 0.91 14.13 7.67
C ARG A 168 2.10 13.24 8.06
N CYS A 169 1.84 12.10 8.70
CA CYS A 169 2.91 11.18 9.13
C CYS A 169 3.72 10.68 7.95
N LEU A 170 3.08 10.50 6.81
CA LEU A 170 3.77 10.17 5.58
C LEU A 170 4.83 11.20 5.17
N GLY A 171 4.53 12.50 5.26
CA GLY A 171 5.45 13.56 4.88
C GLY A 171 6.56 13.80 5.91
N GLU A 172 6.22 13.67 7.20
CA GLU A 172 7.07 14.10 8.31
C GLU A 172 7.88 12.96 8.94
N ALA A 173 7.32 11.75 9.00
CA ALA A 173 7.91 10.69 9.82
C ALA A 173 9.20 10.11 9.20
N PRO A 174 10.23 9.83 10.01
CA PRO A 174 11.46 9.22 9.52
C PRO A 174 11.25 7.79 8.99
N GLU A 175 10.28 7.05 9.51
CA GLU A 175 9.99 5.66 9.12
C GLU A 175 9.47 5.52 7.70
N THR A 176 8.82 6.57 7.17
CA THR A 176 8.24 6.61 5.82
C THR A 176 9.22 7.10 4.76
N GLN A 177 10.41 7.55 5.18
CA GLN A 177 11.43 8.02 4.26
C GLN A 177 11.98 6.88 3.41
N VAL A 178 12.17 7.16 2.13
CA VAL A 178 12.81 6.26 1.18
C VAL A 178 13.91 6.98 0.42
N GLN A 179 14.89 6.21 -0.06
CA GLN A 179 15.99 6.70 -0.87
C GLN A 179 16.18 5.84 -2.11
N THR A 180 16.75 6.44 -3.15
CA THR A 180 17.10 5.69 -4.37
C THR A 180 18.32 4.81 -4.13
N LEU A 181 18.37 3.64 -4.78
CA LEU A 181 19.55 2.78 -4.74
C LEU A 181 20.84 3.53 -5.10
N ASN A 182 20.76 4.46 -6.05
CA ASN A 182 21.90 5.26 -6.47
C ASN A 182 22.36 6.25 -5.39
N ALA A 183 21.42 6.90 -4.68
CA ALA A 183 21.77 7.75 -3.55
C ALA A 183 22.44 6.94 -2.43
N ILE A 184 21.90 5.76 -2.13
CA ILE A 184 22.43 4.87 -1.10
C ILE A 184 23.85 4.41 -1.45
N ARG A 185 24.09 3.98 -2.70
CA ARG A 185 25.43 3.59 -3.16
C ARG A 185 26.47 4.72 -3.10
N LYS A 186 26.03 5.97 -3.26
CA LYS A 186 26.93 7.14 -3.12
C LYS A 186 27.21 7.48 -1.66
N GLN A 187 26.25 7.25 -0.77
CA GLN A 187 26.32 7.62 0.64
C GLN A 187 26.90 6.52 1.54
N SER A 188 26.79 5.26 1.13
CA SER A 188 27.23 4.11 1.90
C SER A 188 28.33 3.37 1.18
N HIS A 189 29.42 3.05 1.90
CA HIS A 189 30.44 2.10 1.47
C HIS A 189 29.92 0.64 1.58
N LEU A 190 28.62 0.41 1.38
CA LEU A 190 28.00 -0.89 1.49
C LEU A 190 28.50 -1.78 0.35
N ALA A 191 29.11 -2.91 0.71
CA ALA A 191 29.43 -3.95 -0.25
C ALA A 191 28.14 -4.39 -0.99
N LYS A 192 28.26 -4.70 -2.28
CA LYS A 192 27.15 -5.12 -3.15
C LYS A 192 26.27 -6.21 -2.51
N ALA A 193 26.89 -7.17 -1.83
CA ALA A 193 26.22 -8.25 -1.10
C ALA A 193 25.31 -7.81 0.06
N GLY A 194 25.56 -6.64 0.67
CA GLY A 194 24.70 -6.07 1.71
C GLY A 194 23.42 -5.44 1.14
N LEU A 195 23.49 -4.90 -0.08
CA LEU A 195 22.36 -4.32 -0.79
C LEU A 195 21.42 -5.40 -1.34
N ASP A 196 21.95 -6.56 -1.74
CA ASP A 196 21.14 -7.68 -2.27
C ASP A 196 20.22 -8.30 -1.21
N LYS A 197 20.53 -8.13 0.09
CA LYS A 197 19.68 -8.56 1.21
C LYS A 197 18.51 -7.62 1.49
N LEU A 198 18.52 -6.42 0.92
CA LEU A 198 17.51 -5.42 1.18
C LEU A 198 16.34 -5.55 0.21
N ILE A 199 15.13 -5.33 0.73
CA ILE A 199 13.92 -5.32 -0.09
C ILE A 199 13.88 -4.00 -0.85
N SER A 200 14.37 -4.02 -2.08
CA SER A 200 14.20 -2.91 -3.02
C SER A 200 12.87 -3.02 -3.75
N PHE A 201 12.23 -1.88 -3.99
CA PHE A 201 11.00 -1.82 -4.78
C PHE A 201 11.18 -0.92 -5.98
N LYS A 202 10.51 -1.28 -7.08
CA LYS A 202 10.54 -0.49 -8.31
C LYS A 202 9.37 0.48 -8.32
N THR A 203 9.66 1.74 -8.59
CA THR A 203 8.62 2.74 -8.86
C THR A 203 7.93 2.43 -10.18
N LEU A 204 6.72 2.95 -10.32
CA LEU A 204 6.01 2.93 -11.61
C LEU A 204 6.32 4.21 -12.38
N PRO A 205 6.28 4.16 -13.73
CA PRO A 205 6.29 5.36 -14.54
C PRO A 205 4.91 6.02 -14.48
N GLY A 206 4.88 7.34 -14.59
CA GLY A 206 3.63 8.10 -14.46
C GLY A 206 3.86 9.56 -14.12
N ILE A 207 2.75 10.29 -14.05
CA ILE A 207 2.72 11.67 -13.57
C ILE A 207 2.52 11.61 -12.06
N TYR A 208 3.47 12.15 -11.33
CA TYR A 208 3.46 12.14 -9.88
C TYR A 208 3.59 13.54 -9.33
N SER A 209 3.15 13.68 -8.09
CA SER A 209 3.17 14.90 -7.31
C SER A 209 2.21 15.98 -7.78
N MET A 210 2.02 16.97 -6.91
CA MET A 210 1.06 18.06 -7.09
C MET A 210 1.49 19.07 -8.18
N ASP A 211 2.71 18.94 -8.71
CA ASP A 211 3.29 19.73 -9.81
C ASP A 211 3.25 18.98 -11.16
N GLU A 212 2.63 17.81 -11.20
CA GLU A 212 2.52 16.97 -12.40
C GLU A 212 3.89 16.53 -12.97
N SER A 213 4.87 16.28 -12.10
CA SER A 213 6.18 15.77 -12.51
C SER A 213 6.09 14.42 -13.24
N VAL A 214 6.60 14.38 -14.48
CA VAL A 214 6.58 13.17 -15.31
C VAL A 214 7.78 12.29 -15.00
N ARG A 215 7.55 11.05 -14.55
CA ARG A 215 8.57 9.99 -14.47
C ARG A 215 8.41 8.99 -15.60
N LYS A 216 9.38 8.97 -16.51
CA LYS A 216 9.42 8.04 -17.65
C LYS A 216 10.01 6.67 -17.31
N SER A 217 10.82 6.57 -16.25
CA SER A 217 11.57 5.34 -15.91
C SER A 217 11.24 4.81 -14.51
N CYS A 218 11.21 3.48 -14.37
CA CYS A 218 11.16 2.82 -13.07
C CYS A 218 12.51 2.93 -12.36
N ILE A 219 12.51 3.42 -11.12
CA ILE A 219 13.69 3.53 -10.28
C ILE A 219 13.55 2.56 -9.11
N ALA A 220 14.64 1.91 -8.74
CA ALA A 220 14.67 1.05 -7.57
C ALA A 220 15.08 1.86 -6.33
N ILE A 221 14.30 1.71 -5.27
CA ILE A 221 14.38 2.53 -4.06
C ILE A 221 14.15 1.67 -2.81
N LEU A 222 14.55 2.19 -1.66
CA LEU A 222 14.52 1.48 -0.39
C LEU A 222 14.07 2.37 0.77
N PRO A 223 13.39 1.79 1.77
CA PRO A 223 13.13 2.49 3.02
C PRO A 223 14.41 2.80 3.78
N VAL A 224 14.52 4.02 4.31
CA VAL A 224 15.72 4.49 5.02
C VAL A 224 15.96 3.69 6.30
N HIS A 225 14.91 3.28 6.99
CA HIS A 225 15.04 2.49 8.23
C HIS A 225 15.71 1.12 8.02
N GLN A 226 15.60 0.52 6.82
CA GLN A 226 16.31 -0.73 6.50
C GLN A 226 17.81 -0.52 6.30
N ILE A 227 18.24 0.70 5.96
CA ILE A 227 19.65 1.04 5.80
C ILE A 227 20.30 1.22 7.17
N SER A 228 19.60 1.86 8.11
CA SER A 228 20.10 2.09 9.46
C SER A 228 20.35 0.79 10.24
N SER A 229 19.56 -0.25 10.02
CA SER A 229 19.76 -1.55 10.67
C SER A 229 21.03 -2.27 10.18
N ILE A 230 21.48 -2.01 8.96
CA ILE A 230 22.71 -2.61 8.40
C ILE A 230 23.93 -1.71 8.67
N CYS A 231 23.78 -0.39 8.62
CA CYS A 231 24.90 0.54 8.77
C CYS A 231 25.24 0.88 10.24
N GLY A 232 24.46 0.44 11.22
CA GLY A 232 24.68 0.76 12.65
C GLY A 232 24.58 2.25 13.00
N ARG A 233 24.22 3.12 12.05
CA ARG A 233 24.04 4.56 12.25
C ARG A 233 22.59 4.88 12.59
N LYS A 234 22.39 5.64 13.67
CA LYS A 234 21.09 6.22 14.02
C LYS A 234 20.53 7.02 12.82
N PRO A 235 19.22 6.91 12.50
CA PRO A 235 18.60 7.58 11.34
C PRO A 235 18.79 9.10 11.34
N ASN A 236 18.99 9.72 12.51
CA ASN A 236 19.17 11.16 12.67
C ASN A 236 20.44 11.71 12.00
N ALA A 237 21.48 10.89 11.77
CA ALA A 237 22.72 11.36 11.15
C ALA A 237 22.65 11.45 9.61
N LEU A 238 21.77 10.68 8.96
CA LEU A 238 21.59 10.73 7.50
C LEU A 238 20.65 11.87 7.07
N ALA A 239 19.80 12.35 7.97
CA ALA A 239 18.93 13.50 7.73
C ALA A 239 19.65 14.86 7.88
N GLN A 240 20.82 14.90 8.54
CA GLN A 240 21.51 16.15 8.89
C GLN A 240 22.62 16.62 7.93
N VAL A 241 22.84 15.94 6.79
CA VAL A 241 23.82 16.43 5.79
C VAL A 241 23.26 17.59 4.93
N GLN A 242 22.05 18.08 5.21
CA GLN A 242 21.49 19.28 4.56
C GLN A 242 20.79 20.20 5.56
N THR A 243 21.49 20.67 6.59
CA THR A 243 21.07 21.87 7.31
C THR A 243 21.71 23.09 6.66
N ALA A 244 20.98 23.72 5.73
CA ALA A 244 21.22 25.12 5.39
C ALA A 244 19.89 25.88 5.50
N ASN A 245 19.82 26.72 6.53
CA ASN A 245 18.90 27.85 6.76
C ASN A 245 17.41 27.54 7.08
N PRO A 246 16.92 27.83 8.32
CA PRO A 246 15.58 27.45 8.79
C PRO A 246 14.40 28.29 8.27
N GLU A 247 14.62 29.35 7.48
CA GLU A 247 13.52 30.21 6.99
C GLU A 247 13.08 29.95 5.54
N ARG A 248 13.42 28.79 4.97
CA ARG A 248 13.06 28.46 3.58
C ARG A 248 12.63 27.02 3.38
N ILE A 249 11.81 26.48 4.29
CA ILE A 249 11.06 25.24 4.04
C ILE A 249 9.90 25.58 3.11
N LYS A 250 10.24 25.85 1.84
CA LYS A 250 9.27 25.84 0.75
C LYS A 250 8.76 24.41 0.59
N ASN A 251 7.56 24.28 0.07
CA ASN A 251 6.92 23.00 -0.31
C ASN A 251 7.88 21.99 -0.96
N SER A 252 9.00 22.42 -1.57
CA SER A 252 10.07 21.68 -2.30
C SER A 252 10.71 20.45 -1.64
N ASP A 253 10.48 20.15 -0.35
CA ASP A 253 11.01 18.93 0.30
C ASP A 253 10.01 17.80 0.52
N LEU A 254 8.70 18.04 0.39
CA LEU A 254 7.68 16.96 0.31
C LEU A 254 7.89 16.04 -0.91
N TRP A 255 8.53 16.57 -1.96
CA TRP A 255 8.70 15.97 -3.29
C TRP A 255 9.67 14.79 -3.31
N ARG A 256 10.59 14.68 -2.34
CA ARG A 256 11.46 13.49 -2.25
C ARG A 256 10.76 12.29 -1.61
N ARG A 257 9.61 12.49 -0.96
CA ARG A 257 8.93 11.49 -0.11
C ARG A 257 7.57 11.02 -0.65
N ALA A 258 6.94 11.77 -1.56
CA ALA A 258 5.56 11.50 -2.01
C ALA A 258 5.39 10.45 -3.13
N HIS A 259 6.44 9.92 -3.75
CA HIS A 259 6.28 9.11 -4.98
C HIS A 259 5.80 7.65 -4.78
N PHE A 260 5.37 7.23 -3.57
CA PHE A 260 5.45 5.82 -3.16
C PHE A 260 4.23 5.26 -2.43
N LEU A 261 3.08 5.88 -2.65
CA LEU A 261 1.88 5.65 -1.87
C LEU A 261 0.78 5.12 -2.74
N ILE A 262 -0.20 4.46 -2.17
CA ILE A 262 -1.47 4.24 -2.86
C ILE A 262 -2.56 4.76 -1.95
N MET A 263 -3.48 5.54 -2.52
CA MET A 263 -4.73 5.82 -1.86
C MET A 263 -5.56 4.54 -1.83
N ILE A 264 -5.85 4.06 -0.62
CA ILE A 264 -6.94 3.12 -0.40
C ILE A 264 -8.19 3.98 -0.22
N LYS A 265 -8.93 4.21 -1.30
CA LYS A 265 -10.24 4.86 -1.22
C LYS A 265 -11.32 3.81 -1.06
#